data_AF-A0A956CI58-F1
#
_entry.id   AF-A0A956CI58-F1
#
_cell.length_a   1.000
_cell.length_b   1.000
_cell.length_c   1.000
_cell.angle_alpha   90.00
_cell.angle_beta   90.00
_cell.angle_gamma   90.00
#
_symmetry.space_group_name_H-M   'P 1'
#
loop_
_entity.id
_entity.type
_entity.pdbx_description
1 polymer ?
#
loop_
_entity_poly.entity_id
_entity_poly.type
_entity_poly.pdbx_seq_one_letter_code
_entity_poly.pdbx_strand_id
1 'polypeptide(L)'
;GGAAGSGGTGGAAGSGGTGGATCAQLEVQYKQTLADAKVCDPTIKMLQCTSKVNDELSCPCPTFMNPANATAATTLQKLQTQWTKQGCNVGVICPAVLCPAVQSAQCVGPGTNGHCVDNGFGPV
;
A
#
# COMPACT_ATOMS: atom_id res chain seq x y z
N GLY A 1 -21.49 -39.91 23.13
CA GLY A 1 -21.94 -38.85 22.21
C GLY A 1 -20.74 -37.98 21.93
N GLY A 2 -20.42 -37.57 20.71
CA GLY A 2 -21.24 -37.30 19.53
C GLY A 2 -20.62 -36.03 18.92
N ALA A 3 -20.16 -36.13 17.69
CA ALA A 3 -19.26 -35.17 17.02
C ALA A 3 -19.92 -33.85 16.62
N ALA A 4 -19.10 -32.83 16.37
CA ALA A 4 -19.22 -31.92 15.23
C ALA A 4 -17.86 -31.28 14.90
N GLY A 5 -17.33 -31.57 13.72
CA GLY A 5 -16.19 -30.86 13.13
C GLY A 5 -16.65 -29.71 12.23
N SER A 6 -15.71 -28.83 11.88
CA SER A 6 -15.65 -27.91 10.71
C SER A 6 -14.50 -26.93 11.00
N GLY A 7 -13.56 -26.59 10.11
CA GLY A 7 -13.35 -26.93 8.71
C GLY A 7 -11.90 -26.54 8.36
N GLY A 8 -11.35 -27.18 7.34
CA GLY A 8 -9.99 -26.90 6.87
C GLY A 8 -9.89 -25.52 6.22
N THR A 9 -8.86 -24.77 6.56
CA THR A 9 -8.37 -23.67 5.72
C THR A 9 -7.10 -24.12 5.03
N GLY A 10 -7.14 -24.04 3.70
CA GLY A 10 -6.22 -24.67 2.75
C GLY A 10 -4.74 -24.42 3.02
N GLY A 11 -3.95 -25.43 2.66
CA GLY A 11 -2.50 -25.33 2.64
C GLY A 11 -2.05 -24.24 1.68
N ALA A 12 -1.33 -23.25 2.19
CA ALA A 12 -0.41 -22.49 1.38
C ALA A 12 0.73 -23.43 0.99
N ALA A 13 0.97 -23.55 -0.32
CA ALA A 13 2.04 -24.35 -0.89
C ALA A 13 3.37 -24.05 -0.18
N GLY A 14 4.03 -25.10 0.29
CA GLY A 14 5.38 -25.01 0.83
C GLY A 14 6.38 -24.69 -0.27
N SER A 15 7.27 -23.76 0.02
CA SER A 15 8.58 -23.66 -0.62
C SER A 15 9.60 -23.53 0.50
N GLY A 16 10.26 -24.64 0.83
CA GLY A 16 11.46 -24.62 1.65
C GLY A 16 12.50 -23.74 0.96
N GLY A 17 12.92 -22.66 1.64
CA GLY A 17 13.94 -21.74 1.14
C GLY A 17 14.10 -20.58 2.12
N THR A 18 15.23 -20.55 2.81
CA THR A 18 15.76 -19.46 3.65
C THR A 18 15.04 -18.09 3.56
N GLY A 19 14.13 -17.84 4.50
CA GLY A 19 14.02 -16.58 5.27
C GLY A 19 13.50 -15.30 4.61
N GLY A 20 12.74 -15.36 3.51
CA GLY A 20 12.12 -14.17 2.89
C GLY A 20 10.64 -13.99 3.22
N ALA A 21 10.16 -12.74 3.27
CA ALA A 21 8.72 -12.45 3.32
C ALA A 21 8.04 -12.91 2.01
N THR A 22 6.90 -13.57 2.12
CA THR A 22 6.04 -13.98 0.98
C THR A 22 5.40 -12.77 0.29
N CYS A 23 4.94 -12.91 -0.96
CA CYS A 23 4.20 -11.84 -1.66
C CYS A 23 3.04 -11.27 -0.83
N ALA A 24 2.23 -12.14 -0.20
CA ALA A 24 1.13 -11.70 0.66
C ALA A 24 1.63 -10.88 1.86
N GLN A 25 2.76 -11.24 2.46
CA GLN A 25 3.37 -10.47 3.55
C GLN A 25 3.92 -9.13 3.06
N LEU A 26 4.53 -9.08 1.86
CA LEU A 26 5.00 -7.84 1.26
C LEU A 26 3.85 -6.86 0.97
N GLU A 27 2.71 -7.35 0.48
CA GLU A 27 1.50 -6.55 0.25
C GLU A 27 0.99 -5.93 1.57
N VAL A 28 0.88 -6.74 2.63
CA VAL A 28 0.45 -6.25 3.96
C VAL A 28 1.42 -5.21 4.51
N GLN A 29 2.73 -5.48 4.43
CA GLN A 29 3.77 -4.54 4.86
C GLN A 29 3.73 -3.24 4.05
N TYR A 30 3.45 -3.31 2.75
CA TYR A 30 3.35 -2.15 1.89
C TYR A 30 2.18 -1.26 2.30
N LYS A 31 0.99 -1.83 2.50
CA LYS A 31 -0.21 -1.06 2.92
C LYS A 31 -0.03 -0.40 4.28
N GLN A 32 0.59 -1.09 5.24
CA GLN A 32 0.93 -0.52 6.55
C GLN A 32 1.93 0.63 6.41
N THR A 33 3.02 0.41 5.67
CA THR A 33 4.04 1.44 5.43
C THR A 33 3.48 2.65 4.69
N LEU A 34 2.53 2.43 3.76
CA LEU A 34 1.87 3.50 3.03
C LEU A 34 1.00 4.34 3.95
N ALA A 35 0.28 3.73 4.90
CA ALA A 35 -0.47 4.46 5.91
C ALA A 35 0.45 5.37 6.73
N ASP A 36 1.61 4.85 7.17
CA ASP A 36 2.63 5.65 7.87
C ASP A 36 3.19 6.77 6.98
N ALA A 37 3.45 6.48 5.69
CA ALA A 37 3.94 7.46 4.74
C ALA A 37 2.93 8.58 4.47
N LYS A 38 1.63 8.29 4.57
CA LYS A 38 0.54 9.26 4.39
C LYS A 38 0.28 10.15 5.61
N VAL A 39 0.91 9.90 6.76
CA VAL A 39 0.73 10.74 7.96
C VAL A 39 1.19 12.17 7.68
N CYS A 40 0.35 13.14 8.06
CA CYS A 40 0.63 14.56 7.88
C CYS A 40 -0.01 15.38 9.00
N ASP A 41 0.38 16.65 9.12
CA ASP A 41 -0.17 17.56 10.13
C ASP A 41 -1.07 18.63 9.48
N PRO A 42 -2.41 18.54 9.60
CA PRO A 42 -3.33 19.50 8.98
C PRO A 42 -3.29 20.89 9.63
N THR A 43 -2.61 21.06 10.76
CA THR A 43 -2.38 22.39 11.36
C THR A 43 -1.29 23.18 10.61
N ILE A 44 -0.37 22.48 9.94
CA ILE A 44 0.67 23.09 9.12
C ILE A 44 0.08 23.55 7.78
N LYS A 45 0.21 24.84 7.47
CA LYS A 45 -0.36 25.49 6.27
C LYS A 45 0.39 25.20 4.96
N MET A 46 1.41 24.35 4.99
CA MET A 46 2.20 23.96 3.82
C MET A 46 1.65 22.68 3.20
N LEU A 47 1.79 22.57 1.87
CA LEU A 47 1.42 21.37 1.13
C LEU A 47 2.38 20.22 1.46
N GLN A 48 1.91 19.27 2.27
CA GLN A 48 2.69 18.11 2.71
C GLN A 48 2.54 16.91 1.77
N CYS A 49 1.36 16.69 1.20
CA CYS A 49 1.06 15.50 0.40
C CYS A 49 1.49 15.69 -1.07
N THR A 50 2.80 15.69 -1.33
CA THR A 50 3.37 16.08 -2.63
C THR A 50 4.10 14.95 -3.35
N SER A 51 4.47 13.87 -2.66
CA SER A 51 5.21 12.78 -3.28
C SER A 51 4.25 11.70 -3.80
N LYS A 52 4.41 11.31 -5.06
CA LYS A 52 3.56 10.32 -5.72
C LYS A 52 4.16 8.92 -5.58
N VAL A 53 3.34 7.96 -5.15
CA VAL A 53 3.67 6.54 -5.01
C VAL A 53 2.52 5.68 -5.52
N ASN A 54 2.70 4.36 -5.47
CA ASN A 54 1.60 3.44 -5.73
C ASN A 54 0.83 3.18 -4.43
N ASP A 55 -0.48 2.97 -4.53
CA ASP A 55 -1.33 2.61 -3.41
C ASP A 55 -1.22 1.13 -3.01
N GLU A 56 -0.93 0.28 -3.99
CA GLU A 56 -0.80 -1.17 -3.84
C GLU A 56 0.36 -1.74 -4.68
N LEU A 57 0.82 -2.96 -4.36
CA LEU A 57 1.88 -3.63 -5.12
C LEU A 57 1.33 -4.47 -6.27
N SER A 58 0.22 -5.17 -6.06
CA SER A 58 -0.40 -6.04 -7.07
C SER A 58 -0.98 -5.24 -8.25
N CYS A 59 -1.73 -4.19 -7.96
CA CYS A 59 -2.41 -3.37 -8.95
C CYS A 59 -2.17 -1.89 -8.67
N PRO A 60 -1.00 -1.36 -9.07
CA PRO A 60 -0.57 -0.05 -8.64
C PRO A 60 -1.44 1.05 -9.25
N CYS A 61 -2.18 1.76 -8.41
CA CYS A 61 -2.78 3.04 -8.74
C CYS A 61 -1.97 4.17 -8.08
N PRO A 62 -1.89 5.34 -8.74
CA PRO A 62 -1.17 6.47 -8.17
C PRO A 62 -1.88 7.04 -6.94
N THR A 63 -1.10 7.40 -5.92
CA THR A 63 -1.56 8.11 -4.72
C THR A 63 -0.47 9.06 -4.22
N PHE A 64 -0.82 10.02 -3.36
CA PHE A 64 0.14 10.93 -2.74
C PHE A 64 0.41 10.59 -1.27
N MET A 65 1.66 10.85 -0.85
CA MET A 65 2.15 10.71 0.51
C MET A 65 2.94 11.94 0.96
N ASN A 66 3.24 12.02 2.25
CA ASN A 66 4.05 13.09 2.82
C ASN A 66 5.55 12.74 2.72
N PRO A 67 6.37 13.48 1.93
CA PRO A 67 7.80 13.17 1.78
C PRO A 67 8.61 13.41 3.06
N ALA A 68 8.07 14.12 4.05
CA ALA A 68 8.72 14.24 5.36
C ALA A 68 8.85 12.87 6.06
N ASN A 69 8.01 11.89 5.72
CA ASN A 69 8.10 10.51 6.20
C ASN A 69 9.13 9.69 5.41
N ALA A 70 10.37 10.18 5.33
CA ALA A 70 11.42 9.63 4.46
C ALA A 70 11.74 8.15 4.75
N THR A 71 11.66 7.72 6.02
CA THR A 71 11.85 6.30 6.40
C THR A 71 10.76 5.42 5.79
N ALA A 72 9.50 5.84 5.84
CA ALA A 72 8.39 5.10 5.25
C ALA A 72 8.51 5.08 3.72
N ALA A 73 8.83 6.21 3.10
CA ALA A 73 9.08 6.31 1.66
C ALA A 73 10.18 5.35 1.18
N THR A 74 11.30 5.28 1.92
CA THR A 74 12.40 4.35 1.63
C THR A 74 11.96 2.89 1.79
N THR A 75 11.14 2.59 2.78
CA THR A 75 10.60 1.24 3.01
C THR A 75 9.65 0.82 1.89
N LEU A 76 8.78 1.71 1.41
CA LEU A 76 7.90 1.44 0.25
C LEU A 76 8.72 1.04 -0.99
N GLN A 77 9.80 1.78 -1.29
CA GLN A 77 10.68 1.46 -2.43
C GLN A 77 11.37 0.08 -2.27
N LYS A 78 11.79 -0.25 -1.04
CA LYS A 78 12.37 -1.56 -0.74
C LYS A 78 11.37 -2.69 -0.93
N LEU A 79 10.15 -2.53 -0.42
CA LEU A 79 9.07 -3.51 -0.54
C LEU A 79 8.68 -3.73 -2.01
N GLN A 80 8.58 -2.64 -2.79
CA GLN A 80 8.33 -2.74 -4.23
C GLN A 80 9.46 -3.45 -4.98
N THR A 81 10.72 -3.19 -4.61
CA THR A 81 11.87 -3.91 -5.17
C THR A 81 11.83 -5.39 -4.82
N GLN A 82 11.48 -5.74 -3.58
CA GLN A 82 11.35 -7.13 -3.13
C GLN A 82 10.20 -7.85 -3.85
N TRP A 83 9.07 -7.19 -4.03
CA TRP A 83 7.91 -7.70 -4.77
C TRP A 83 8.28 -8.08 -6.20
N THR A 84 8.93 -7.16 -6.93
CA THR A 84 9.39 -7.41 -8.30
C THR A 84 10.46 -8.49 -8.35
N LYS A 85 11.41 -8.49 -7.40
CA LYS A 85 12.47 -9.51 -7.34
C LYS A 85 11.93 -10.92 -7.10
N GLN A 86 10.83 -11.04 -6.35
CA GLN A 86 10.17 -12.32 -6.08
C GLN A 86 9.22 -12.76 -7.20
N GLY A 87 9.03 -11.95 -8.25
CA GLY A 87 8.09 -12.26 -9.34
C GLY A 87 6.63 -12.24 -8.91
N CYS A 88 6.30 -11.49 -7.84
CA CYS A 88 4.95 -11.42 -7.30
C CYS A 88 3.93 -10.78 -8.26
N ASN A 89 4.41 -10.16 -9.35
CA ASN A 89 3.59 -9.61 -10.43
C ASN A 89 3.12 -10.67 -11.45
N VAL A 90 3.64 -11.90 -11.40
CA VAL A 90 3.26 -12.96 -12.35
C VAL A 90 1.86 -13.47 -12.03
N GLY A 91 0.95 -13.40 -13.02
CA GLY A 91 -0.42 -13.91 -12.88
C GLY A 91 -1.38 -12.97 -12.13
N VAL A 92 -0.93 -11.77 -11.75
CA VAL A 92 -1.83 -10.75 -11.21
C VAL A 92 -2.66 -10.16 -12.34
N ILE A 93 -3.98 -10.33 -12.26
CA ILE A 93 -4.94 -9.75 -13.19
C ILE A 93 -5.56 -8.53 -12.50
N CYS A 94 -5.19 -7.34 -12.95
CA CYS A 94 -5.80 -6.12 -12.47
C CYS A 94 -7.08 -5.82 -13.26
N PRO A 95 -8.19 -5.47 -12.58
CA PRO A 95 -9.37 -5.00 -13.28
C PRO A 95 -8.99 -3.76 -14.08
N ALA A 96 -9.46 -3.67 -15.33
CA ALA A 96 -9.23 -2.51 -16.20
C ALA A 96 -9.95 -1.24 -15.74
N VAL A 97 -10.46 -1.21 -14.50
CA VAL A 97 -11.03 -0.01 -13.90
C VAL A 97 -9.89 0.99 -13.79
N LEU A 98 -10.02 2.05 -14.60
CA LEU A 98 -9.08 3.16 -14.62
C LEU A 98 -8.85 3.63 -13.19
N CYS A 99 -7.62 3.49 -12.70
CA CYS A 99 -7.21 4.17 -11.48
C CYS A 99 -7.66 5.64 -11.55
N PRO A 100 -8.32 6.18 -10.51
CA PRO A 100 -8.72 7.57 -10.51
C PRO A 100 -7.52 8.46 -10.82
N ALA A 101 -7.68 9.43 -11.71
CA ALA A 101 -6.62 10.41 -11.92
C ALA A 101 -6.48 11.28 -10.68
N VAL A 102 -5.40 11.04 -9.93
CA VAL A 102 -5.00 11.88 -8.81
C VAL A 102 -4.12 13.00 -9.32
N GLN A 103 -4.56 14.25 -9.13
CA GLN A 103 -3.81 15.44 -9.56
C GLN A 103 -3.12 16.14 -8.39
N SER A 104 -3.73 16.07 -7.21
CA SER A 104 -3.20 16.65 -5.98
C SER A 104 -3.67 15.84 -4.79
N ALA A 105 -3.17 16.16 -3.60
CA ALA A 105 -3.68 15.64 -2.35
C ALA A 105 -3.62 16.70 -1.26
N GLN A 106 -4.46 16.53 -0.25
CA GLN A 106 -4.53 17.42 0.91
C GLN A 106 -4.39 16.64 2.19
N CYS A 107 -3.82 17.29 3.21
CA CYS A 107 -3.77 16.74 4.55
C CYS A 107 -5.11 16.96 5.25
N VAL A 108 -5.78 15.90 5.66
CA VAL A 108 -7.08 15.98 6.36
C VAL A 108 -7.04 15.22 7.68
N GLY A 109 -7.79 15.68 8.66
CA GLY A 109 -7.91 15.04 9.98
C GLY A 109 -7.88 16.05 11.13
N PRO A 110 -8.13 15.59 12.36
CA PRO A 110 -8.06 16.43 13.56
C PRO A 110 -6.63 16.54 14.11
N GLY A 111 -6.29 17.72 14.64
CA GLY A 111 -5.02 17.95 15.36
C GLY A 111 -3.80 17.68 14.48
N THR A 112 -2.77 17.05 15.04
CA THR A 112 -1.50 16.74 14.34
C THR A 112 -1.50 15.35 13.67
N ASN A 113 -2.63 14.64 13.67
CA ASN A 113 -2.74 13.26 13.20
C ASN A 113 -3.59 13.17 11.93
N GLY A 114 -3.25 13.98 10.93
CA GLY A 114 -3.90 13.93 9.64
C GLY A 114 -3.32 12.85 8.73
N HIS A 115 -3.97 12.69 7.59
CA HIS A 115 -3.55 11.79 6.53
C HIS A 115 -3.74 12.44 5.16
N CYS A 116 -2.88 12.06 4.22
CA CYS A 116 -2.99 12.48 2.83
C CYS A 116 -4.20 11.82 2.15
N VAL A 117 -5.12 12.66 1.65
CA VAL A 117 -6.26 12.26 0.83
C VAL A 117 -6.09 12.83 -0.56
N ASP A 118 -6.12 11.94 -1.55
CA ASP A 118 -6.01 12.30 -2.94
C ASP A 118 -7.26 13.06 -3.41
N ASN A 119 -7.02 14.15 -4.13
CA ASN A 119 -8.04 14.89 -4.83
C ASN A 119 -7.97 14.50 -6.31
N GLY A 120 -9.01 13.79 -6.75
CA GLY A 120 -9.21 13.35 -8.12
C GLY A 120 -10.67 13.06 -8.37
N PHE A 121 -11.38 14.01 -9.00
CA PHE A 121 -12.71 13.79 -9.56
C PHE A 121 -12.63 13.97 -11.07
N GLY A 122 -12.62 12.85 -11.81
CA GLY A 122 -12.84 12.87 -13.25
C GLY A 122 -12.19 11.72 -13.99
N PRO A 123 -12.87 11.12 -14.99
CA PRO A 123 -12.20 10.25 -15.96
C PRO A 123 -11.16 11.06 -16.73
N VAL A 124 -9.98 10.48 -16.96
CA VAL A 124 -9.00 11.01 -17.93
C VAL A 124 -9.49 10.82 -19.35
#